data_AF-A0A564Q6C5-F1
#
_entry.id   AF-A0A564Q6C5-F1
#
_cell.length_a   1.000
_cell.length_b   1.000
_cell.length_c   1.000
_cell.angle_alpha   90.00
_cell.angle_beta   90.00
_cell.angle_gamma   90.00
#
_symmetry.space_group_name_H-M   'P 1'
#
loop_
_entity.id
_entity.type
_entity.pdbx_description
1 polymer ?
#
loop_
_entity_poly.entity_id
_entity_poly.type
_entity_poly.pdbx_seq_one_letter_code
_entity_poly.pdbx_strand_id
1 'polypeptide(L)'
;MDFLIENIGYDYTETEIAKGSEINWSTLSKMLDRMERYRLIVVRKEGEKLYRVNEKNSLVKDLLNLEMDLIDEYSELEMVIPAK
;
A
#
# COMPACT_ATOMS: atom_id res chain seq x y z
N MET A 1 -5.07 -0.50 0.88
CA MET A 1 -3.80 -1.19 0.58
C MET A 1 -3.03 -0.31 -0.37
N ASP A 2 -3.70 0.16 -1.41
CA ASP A 2 -3.24 1.09 -2.45
C ASP A 2 -2.41 2.24 -1.87
N PHE A 3 -2.94 3.00 -0.90
CA PHE A 3 -2.17 4.05 -0.21
C PHE A 3 -0.79 3.59 0.28
N LEU A 4 -0.67 2.40 0.87
CA LEU A 4 0.59 1.88 1.37
C LEU A 4 1.51 1.38 0.25
N ILE A 5 0.95 0.92 -0.87
CA ILE A 5 1.72 0.46 -2.04
C ILE A 5 2.28 1.67 -2.81
N GLU A 6 1.45 2.66 -3.09
CA GLU A 6 1.86 3.92 -3.73
C GLU A 6 2.97 4.62 -2.94
N ASN A 7 2.98 4.42 -1.62
CA ASN A 7 3.92 5.01 -0.69
C ASN A 7 4.90 3.98 -0.10
N ILE A 8 5.28 2.98 -0.89
CA ILE A 8 6.18 1.93 -0.44
C ILE A 8 7.53 2.48 0.05
N GLY A 9 8.13 1.80 1.03
CA GLY A 9 9.41 2.18 1.62
C GLY A 9 9.30 3.12 2.83
N TYR A 10 8.12 3.68 3.09
CA TYR A 10 7.87 4.58 4.21
C TYR A 10 7.02 3.94 5.32
N ASP A 11 7.10 4.52 6.51
CA ASP A 11 6.35 4.13 7.69
C ASP A 11 5.26 5.17 7.97
N TYR A 12 4.05 4.72 8.28
CA TYR A 12 2.90 5.58 8.52
C TYR A 12 2.16 5.24 9.81
N THR A 13 1.66 6.27 10.48
CA THR A 13 0.73 6.11 11.59
C THR A 13 -0.63 5.64 11.08
N GLU A 14 -1.44 5.07 11.96
CA GLU A 14 -2.82 4.69 11.65
C GLU A 14 -3.66 5.88 11.17
N THR A 15 -3.41 7.07 11.73
CA THR A 15 -4.11 8.30 11.38
C THR A 15 -3.73 8.78 9.97
N GLU A 16 -2.45 8.70 9.60
CA GLU A 16 -1.98 9.03 8.25
C GLU A 16 -2.59 8.08 7.22
N ILE A 17 -2.61 6.78 7.50
CA ILE A 17 -3.21 5.78 6.61
C ILE A 17 -4.72 6.01 6.47
N ALA A 18 -5.41 6.32 7.56
CA ALA A 18 -6.85 6.61 7.53
C ALA A 18 -7.15 7.82 6.65
N LYS A 19 -6.36 8.88 6.82
CA LYS A 19 -6.48 10.09 6.01
C LYS A 19 -6.14 9.84 4.54
N GLY A 20 -5.04 9.15 4.26
CA GLY A 20 -4.57 8.88 2.90
C GLY A 20 -5.40 7.84 2.14
N SER A 21 -6.08 6.95 2.84
CA SER A 21 -6.99 5.96 2.24
C SER A 21 -8.45 6.43 2.21
N GLU A 22 -8.76 7.60 2.77
CA GLU A 22 -10.13 8.10 2.98
C GLU A 22 -11.05 7.13 3.75
N ILE A 23 -10.47 6.33 4.65
CA ILE A 23 -11.19 5.34 5.46
C ILE A 23 -11.34 5.87 6.89
N ASN A 24 -12.53 5.68 7.49
CA ASN A 24 -12.72 5.98 8.91
C ASN A 24 -11.75 5.15 9.77
N TRP A 25 -11.10 5.82 10.71
CA TRP A 25 -10.12 5.24 11.64
C TRP A 25 -10.56 3.91 12.27
N SER A 26 -11.80 3.82 12.76
CA SER A 26 -12.30 2.60 13.43
C SER A 26 -12.44 1.39 12.50
N THR A 27 -12.71 1.63 11.22
CA THR A 27 -12.74 0.60 10.18
C THR A 27 -11.32 0.19 9.81
N LEU A 28 -10.44 1.17 9.62
CA LEU A 28 -9.05 0.94 9.26
C LEU A 28 -8.33 0.11 10.34
N SER A 29 -8.54 0.42 11.61
CA SER A 29 -7.92 -0.30 12.73
C SER A 29 -8.11 -1.81 12.63
N LYS A 30 -9.36 -2.24 12.40
CA LYS A 30 -9.72 -3.65 12.21
C LYS A 30 -9.09 -4.27 10.96
N MET A 31 -8.89 -3.48 9.90
CA MET A 31 -8.23 -3.94 8.68
C MET A 31 -6.73 -4.09 8.88
N LEU A 32 -6.06 -3.14 9.52
CA LEU A 32 -4.64 -3.21 9.84
C LEU A 32 -4.33 -4.43 10.73
N ASP A 33 -5.15 -4.70 11.73
CA ASP A 33 -5.04 -5.91 12.55
C ASP A 33 -5.11 -7.19 11.72
N ARG A 34 -5.98 -7.24 10.70
CA ARG A 34 -6.06 -8.38 9.77
C ARG A 34 -4.81 -8.46 8.89
N MET A 35 -4.38 -7.34 8.33
CA MET A 35 -3.22 -7.27 7.45
C MET A 35 -1.92 -7.66 8.19
N GLU A 36 -1.78 -7.23 9.44
CA GLU A 36 -0.66 -7.61 10.32
C GLU A 36 -0.67 -9.13 10.58
N ARG A 37 -1.84 -9.72 10.89
CA ARG A 37 -1.97 -11.18 11.05
C ARG A 37 -1.55 -11.97 9.81
N TYR A 38 -1.87 -11.48 8.62
CA TYR A 38 -1.44 -12.10 7.36
C TYR A 38 -0.03 -11.70 6.93
N ARG A 39 0.67 -10.91 7.75
CA ARG A 39 2.01 -10.38 7.48
C ARG A 39 2.08 -9.60 6.16
N LEU A 40 0.99 -8.94 5.76
CA LEU A 40 0.95 -8.05 4.59
C LEU A 40 1.61 -6.69 4.91
N ILE A 41 1.53 -6.31 6.18
CA ILE A 41 2.21 -5.15 6.74
C ILE A 41 3.08 -5.59 7.92
N VAL A 42 4.10 -4.81 8.21
CA VAL A 42 4.89 -4.93 9.45
C VAL A 42 4.72 -3.69 10.29
N VAL A 43 4.87 -3.87 11.60
CA VAL A 43 4.71 -2.81 12.59
C VAL A 43 6.04 -2.56 13.29
N ARG A 44 6.43 -1.29 13.41
CA ARG A 44 7.49 -0.84 14.32
C ARG A 44 6.84 -0.18 15.55
N LYS A 45 7.34 -0.52 16.73
CA LYS A 45 6.93 0.10 18.01
C LYS A 45 8.15 0.72 18.69
N GLU A 46 8.56 1.89 18.22
CA GLU A 46 9.54 2.75 18.88
C GLU A 46 8.89 4.12 19.11
N GLY A 47 7.94 4.16 20.04
CA GLY A 47 7.03 5.30 20.24
C GLY A 47 5.64 5.01 19.68
N GLU A 48 5.16 5.85 18.76
CA GLU A 48 3.88 5.62 18.08
C GLU A 48 3.94 4.36 17.19
N LYS A 49 2.81 3.66 17.06
CA LYS A 49 2.71 2.45 16.23
C LYS A 49 2.75 2.87 14.76
N LEU A 50 3.82 2.49 14.07
CA LEU A 50 3.98 2.77 12.65
C LEU A 50 3.84 1.48 11.83
N TYR A 51 3.20 1.60 10.69
CA TYR A 51 2.90 0.52 9.77
C TYR A 51 3.56 0.78 8.42
N ARG A 52 4.11 -0.27 7.82
CA ARG A 52 4.61 -0.27 6.43
C ARG A 52 4.28 -1.56 5.72
N VAL A 53 4.32 -1.53 4.39
CA VAL A 53 4.20 -2.72 3.55
C VAL A 53 5.29 -3.74 3.90
N ASN A 54 4.92 -5.02 3.93
CA ASN A 54 5.87 -6.11 4.09
C ASN A 54 6.35 -6.63 2.73
N GLU A 55 7.35 -5.97 2.16
CA GLU A 55 7.97 -6.35 0.88
C GLU A 55 8.60 -7.76 0.88
N LYS A 56 8.76 -8.39 2.05
CA LYS A 56 9.25 -9.78 2.14
C LYS A 56 8.15 -10.82 1.95
N ASN A 57 6.89 -10.43 2.05
CA ASN A 57 5.74 -11.33 1.86
C ASN A 57 5.55 -11.62 0.36
N SER A 58 5.39 -12.89 -0.02
CA SER A 58 5.23 -13.29 -1.42
C SER A 58 3.99 -12.69 -2.08
N LEU A 59 2.85 -12.67 -1.37
CA LEU A 59 1.61 -12.10 -1.91
C LEU A 59 1.73 -10.60 -2.15
N VAL A 60 2.45 -9.90 -1.26
CA VAL A 60 2.73 -8.47 -1.43
C VAL A 60 3.61 -8.26 -2.66
N LYS A 61 4.65 -9.07 -2.87
CA LYS A 61 5.49 -8.98 -4.08
C LYS A 61 4.68 -9.23 -5.36
N ASP A 62 3.84 -10.24 -5.36
CA ASP A 62 2.99 -10.55 -6.52
C ASP A 62 2.05 -9.38 -6.84
N LEU A 63 1.50 -8.73 -5.82
CA LEU A 63 0.67 -7.54 -5.97
C LEU A 63 1.45 -6.34 -6.51
N LEU A 64 2.67 -6.10 -6.02
CA LEU A 64 3.54 -5.02 -6.51
C LEU A 64 3.93 -5.23 -7.98
N ASN A 65 4.25 -6.47 -8.37
CA ASN A 65 4.57 -6.79 -9.75
C ASN A 65 3.36 -6.53 -10.66
N LEU A 66 2.16 -6.95 -10.24
CA LEU A 66 0.93 -6.67 -11.00
C LEU A 66 0.70 -5.16 -11.16
N GLU A 67 0.95 -4.37 -10.11
CA GLU A 67 0.79 -2.92 -10.17
C GLU A 67 1.79 -2.29 -11.14
N MET A 68 3.04 -2.76 -11.17
CA MET A 68 4.03 -2.34 -12.17
C MET A 68 3.63 -2.75 -13.59
N ASP A 69 3.20 -3.99 -13.80
CA ASP A 69 2.76 -4.49 -15.12
C ASP A 69 1.58 -3.64 -15.66
N LEU A 70 0.64 -3.26 -14.78
CA LEU A 70 -0.46 -2.38 -15.15
C LEU A 70 0.03 -0.99 -15.54
N ILE A 71 0.93 -0.38 -14.76
CA ILE A 71 1.51 0.93 -15.08
C ILE A 71 2.21 0.91 -16.44
N ASP A 72 3.00 -0.12 -16.70
CA ASP A 72 3.72 -0.29 -17.96
C ASP A 72 2.73 -0.37 -19.14
N GLU A 73 1.70 -1.22 -19.06
CA GLU A 73 0.65 -1.33 -20.08
C GLU A 73 -0.08 0.01 -20.33
N TYR A 74 -0.46 0.73 -19.26
CA TYR A 74 -1.10 2.04 -19.40
C TYR A 74 -0.16 3.08 -20.05
N SER A 75 1.13 3.06 -19.72
CA SER A 75 2.12 3.97 -20.30
C SER A 75 2.33 3.71 -21.80
N GLU A 76 2.33 2.45 -22.23
CA GLU A 76 2.42 2.07 -23.64
C GLU A 76 1.18 2.53 -24.43
N LEU A 77 0.00 2.42 -23.83
CA LEU A 77 -1.25 2.92 -24.43
C LEU A 77 -1.22 4.46 -24.63
N GLU A 78 -0.68 5.22 -23.67
CA GLU A 78 -0.53 6.68 -23.81
C GLU A 78 0.50 7.07 -24.87
N MET A 79 1.55 6.25 -25.12
CA MET A 79 2.49 6.49 -26.21
C MET A 79 1.88 6.23 -27.60
N VAL A 80 0.90 5.33 -27.71
CA VAL A 80 0.23 4.97 -28.98
C VAL A 80 -0.91 5.94 -29.33
N ILE A 81 -1.50 6.61 -28.34
CA ILE A 81 -2.53 7.63 -28.54
C ILE A 81 -1.86 9.01 -28.41
N PRO A 82 -1.46 9.68 -29.51
CA PRO A 82 -0.83 10.98 -29.41
C PRO A 82 -1.76 11.97 -28.70
N ALA A 83 -1.21 12.69 -27.73
CA ALA A 83 -1.89 13.72 -26.96
C ALA A 83 -2.68 14.65 -27.91
N LYS A 84 -3.95 14.86 -27.58
CA LYS A 84 -4.90 15.65 -28.38
C LYS A 84 -4.61 17.14 -28.30
#